data_AF-A0A959JM36-F1
#
_entry.id   AF-A0A959JM36-F1
#
_cell.length_a   1.000
_cell.length_b   1.000
_cell.length_c   1.000
_cell.angle_alpha   90.00
_cell.angle_beta   90.00
_cell.angle_gamma   90.00
#
_symmetry.space_group_name_H-M   'P 1'
#
loop_
_entity.id
_entity.type
_entity.pdbx_description
1 polymer ?
#
loop_
_entity_poly.entity_id
_entity_poly.type
_entity_poly.pdbx_seq_one_letter_code
_entity_poly.pdbx_strand_id
1 'polypeptide(L)'
;MKHFVAHIFFWVVLVFPSTSLLCQKVLDKSMVRQLFPNTTKNVWIHLLEGSLDGTFGLQMVLGTDGHTCKGYYKATSTDEIYYFEGTDDESKITLTEFKDDGIPIGFIVGSYDGQRLSGLWRDKLKSNTMNLDLHYVDKFSVPMTNNCTDPDKIMYYSGKLHGQNITVQLYQHDKLSEFVMKSKNLNIKEATPFQNSLRLNYTFNLNGQDIVMSLDTTENDKLQITSANDIFTWSPETSIKFQCTEKLDFSTGYKMAFPTMGEKNFDAWILSKMKSMVKSIDPNQKSKDKRWKYLSDVWSEIHYIDKNLVSGCIYAHDSRSIDPSKEQFTYDVNSHKPLSIDALLNNGIELKKWLATYIDKYFQNMKAETKKQFSKSDFKYIY
;
A
#
# COMPACT_ATOMS: atom_id res chain seq x y z
N MET A 1 5.41 -76.52 21.02
CA MET A 1 3.95 -76.66 21.19
C MET A 1 3.52 -75.65 22.24
N LYS A 2 2.67 -74.65 22.06
CA LYS A 2 1.76 -74.22 20.98
C LYS A 2 1.67 -72.68 21.06
N HIS A 3 1.32 -72.11 19.91
CA HIS A 3 1.17 -70.69 19.56
C HIS A 3 0.33 -69.84 20.54
N PHE A 4 0.62 -68.53 20.59
CA PHE A 4 -0.38 -67.51 20.28
C PHE A 4 0.30 -66.20 19.85
N VAL A 5 0.19 -65.89 18.56
CA VAL A 5 0.63 -64.65 17.92
C VAL A 5 -0.56 -63.70 17.96
N ALA A 6 -0.44 -62.57 18.65
CA ALA A 6 -1.42 -61.49 18.62
C ALA A 6 -0.88 -60.33 17.78
N HIS A 7 -1.21 -60.33 16.49
CA HIS A 7 -1.04 -59.17 15.63
C HIS A 7 -2.11 -58.13 15.98
N ILE A 8 -1.70 -57.08 16.69
CA ILE A 8 -2.49 -55.85 16.82
C ILE A 8 -2.33 -55.07 15.52
N PHE A 9 -3.31 -55.24 14.62
CA PHE A 9 -3.47 -54.41 13.43
C PHE A 9 -4.08 -53.07 13.86
N PHE A 10 -3.22 -52.05 14.00
CA PHE A 10 -3.63 -50.68 14.27
C PHE A 10 -4.06 -50.04 12.93
N TRP A 11 -5.36 -50.06 12.64
CA TRP A 11 -5.94 -49.30 11.54
C TRP A 11 -5.97 -47.81 11.92
N VAL A 12 -4.91 -47.07 11.54
CA VAL A 12 -4.98 -45.61 11.46
C VAL A 12 -5.82 -45.27 10.23
N VAL A 13 -7.12 -45.06 10.43
CA VAL A 13 -7.95 -44.39 9.43
C VAL A 13 -7.50 -42.94 9.40
N LEU A 14 -6.60 -42.63 8.47
CA LEU A 14 -6.33 -41.27 8.01
C LEU A 14 -7.61 -40.75 7.36
N VAL A 15 -8.49 -40.18 8.18
CA VAL A 15 -9.52 -39.26 7.70
C VAL A 15 -8.76 -38.01 7.26
N PHE A 16 -8.29 -38.03 6.02
CA PHE A 16 -7.96 -36.78 5.34
C PHE A 16 -9.28 -36.00 5.29
N PRO A 17 -9.41 -34.84 5.95
CA PRO A 17 -10.46 -33.93 5.58
C PRO A 17 -10.18 -33.60 4.12
N SER A 18 -11.00 -34.14 3.23
CA SER A 18 -11.17 -33.61 1.89
C SER A 18 -11.66 -32.18 2.10
N THR A 19 -10.72 -31.27 2.29
CA THR A 19 -10.93 -29.85 2.12
C THR A 19 -11.41 -29.74 0.68
N SER A 20 -12.72 -29.63 0.50
CA SER A 20 -13.29 -29.16 -0.73
C SER A 20 -12.56 -27.87 -1.04
N LEU A 21 -11.66 -27.92 -2.02
CA LEU A 21 -11.24 -26.74 -2.74
C LEU A 21 -12.55 -26.11 -3.19
N LEU A 22 -13.00 -25.08 -2.49
CA LEU A 22 -14.16 -24.29 -2.88
C LEU A 22 -13.87 -23.90 -4.32
N CYS A 23 -14.63 -24.48 -5.24
CA CYS A 23 -14.50 -24.27 -6.67
C CYS A 23 -14.60 -22.76 -6.87
N GLN A 24 -13.47 -22.10 -7.12
CA GLN A 24 -13.45 -20.67 -7.42
C GLN A 24 -14.33 -20.47 -8.63
N LYS A 25 -15.40 -19.70 -8.47
CA LYS A 25 -16.36 -19.47 -9.55
C LYS A 25 -15.67 -18.57 -10.57
N VAL A 26 -15.18 -19.18 -11.64
CA VAL A 26 -14.51 -18.50 -12.74
C VAL A 26 -15.58 -17.73 -13.51
N LEU A 27 -15.36 -16.43 -13.70
CA LEU A 27 -16.18 -15.64 -14.61
C LEU A 27 -15.84 -16.05 -16.05
N ASP A 28 -16.81 -16.57 -16.78
CA ASP A 28 -16.62 -16.99 -18.16
C ASP A 28 -17.75 -16.50 -19.08
N LYS A 29 -17.50 -16.62 -20.39
CA LYS A 29 -18.45 -16.21 -21.44
C LYS A 29 -19.74 -17.03 -21.43
N SER A 30 -19.69 -18.28 -20.95
CA SER A 30 -20.85 -19.18 -20.93
C SER A 30 -21.90 -18.72 -19.91
N MET A 31 -21.47 -18.22 -18.76
CA MET A 31 -22.36 -17.65 -17.74
C MET A 31 -23.19 -16.50 -18.30
N VAL A 32 -22.56 -15.60 -19.06
CA VAL A 32 -23.26 -14.45 -19.65
C VAL A 32 -24.14 -14.86 -20.82
N ARG A 33 -23.75 -15.86 -21.63
CA ARG A 33 -24.60 -16.34 -22.72
C ARG A 33 -25.97 -16.82 -22.25
N GLN A 34 -26.02 -17.44 -21.06
CA GLN A 34 -27.24 -17.95 -20.42
C GLN A 34 -28.21 -16.85 -19.96
N LEU A 35 -27.74 -15.59 -19.85
CA LEU A 35 -28.58 -14.43 -19.51
C LEU A 35 -29.47 -13.96 -20.66
N PHE A 36 -29.20 -14.45 -21.88
CA PHE A 36 -29.93 -14.12 -23.09
C PHE A 36 -30.73 -15.34 -23.57
N PRO A 37 -31.92 -15.14 -24.15
CA PRO A 37 -32.65 -16.22 -24.80
C PRO A 37 -31.77 -17.00 -25.79
N ASN A 38 -31.98 -18.32 -25.87
CA ASN A 38 -31.28 -19.16 -26.84
C ASN A 38 -31.57 -18.73 -28.29
N THR A 39 -32.68 -18.01 -28.52
CA THR A 39 -33.08 -17.45 -29.81
C THR A 39 -32.30 -16.20 -30.20
N THR A 40 -31.66 -15.49 -29.26
CA THR A 40 -30.83 -14.32 -29.56
C THR A 40 -29.52 -14.79 -30.21
N LYS A 41 -29.38 -14.60 -31.53
CA LYS A 41 -28.24 -15.12 -32.29
C LYS A 41 -26.96 -14.29 -32.14
N ASN A 42 -27.10 -12.97 -32.03
CA ASN A 42 -25.98 -12.02 -32.07
C ASN A 42 -25.71 -11.46 -30.68
N VAL A 43 -25.22 -12.30 -29.76
CA VAL A 43 -24.76 -11.85 -28.45
C VAL A 43 -23.23 -11.71 -28.49
N TRP A 44 -22.75 -10.48 -28.46
CA TRP A 44 -21.32 -10.19 -28.33
C TRP A 44 -20.93 -10.24 -26.85
N ILE A 45 -19.94 -11.06 -26.52
CA ILE A 45 -19.49 -11.25 -25.13
C ILE A 45 -18.02 -10.88 -25.01
N HIS A 46 -17.77 -9.82 -24.24
CA HIS A 46 -16.45 -9.25 -24.03
C HIS A 46 -16.01 -9.47 -22.58
N LEU A 47 -14.73 -9.80 -22.42
CA LEU A 47 -14.07 -9.83 -21.11
C LEU A 47 -13.38 -8.48 -20.95
N LEU A 48 -13.67 -7.80 -19.86
CA LEU A 48 -13.14 -6.49 -19.54
C LEU A 48 -12.43 -6.56 -18.19
N GLU A 49 -11.22 -6.03 -18.13
CA GLU A 49 -10.39 -6.00 -16.93
C GLU A 49 -9.89 -4.57 -16.69
N GLY A 50 -9.74 -4.18 -15.43
CA GLY A 50 -9.33 -2.83 -15.10
C GLY A 50 -9.51 -2.51 -13.63
N SER A 51 -9.92 -1.28 -13.32
CA SER A 51 -10.01 -0.84 -11.93
C SER A 51 -11.22 0.02 -11.63
N LEU A 52 -11.54 0.04 -10.35
CA LEU A 52 -12.44 0.98 -9.73
C LEU A 52 -11.65 1.99 -8.91
N ASP A 53 -11.87 3.27 -9.20
CA ASP A 53 -11.18 4.43 -8.64
C ASP A 53 -9.65 4.33 -8.72
N GLY A 54 -9.14 3.73 -9.81
CA GLY A 54 -7.71 3.47 -10.02
C GLY A 54 -7.10 2.44 -9.07
N THR A 55 -7.86 1.95 -8.09
CA THR A 55 -7.33 1.22 -6.93
C THR A 55 -7.75 -0.24 -6.93
N PHE A 56 -9.05 -0.51 -7.03
CA PHE A 56 -9.57 -1.86 -6.82
C PHE A 56 -9.68 -2.58 -8.16
N GLY A 57 -8.88 -3.65 -8.36
CA GLY A 57 -8.95 -4.46 -9.57
C GLY A 57 -10.33 -5.07 -9.78
N LEU A 58 -10.83 -5.03 -11.02
CA LEU A 58 -12.13 -5.55 -11.42
C LEU A 58 -12.01 -6.45 -12.66
N GLN A 59 -12.81 -7.51 -12.67
CA GLN A 59 -13.02 -8.39 -13.82
C GLN A 59 -14.50 -8.39 -14.16
N MET A 60 -14.84 -8.11 -15.42
CA MET A 60 -16.21 -8.00 -15.90
C MET A 60 -16.39 -8.83 -17.17
N VAL A 61 -17.50 -9.56 -17.26
CA VAL A 61 -17.98 -10.21 -18.48
C VAL A 61 -19.24 -9.47 -18.91
N LEU A 62 -19.15 -8.75 -20.02
CA LEU A 62 -20.24 -7.96 -20.58
C LEU A 62 -20.77 -8.62 -21.84
N GLY A 63 -22.05 -8.95 -21.86
CA GLY A 63 -22.78 -9.41 -23.03
C GLY A 63 -23.69 -8.32 -23.56
N THR A 64 -23.74 -8.12 -24.87
CA THR A 64 -24.66 -7.19 -25.53
C THR A 64 -25.27 -7.81 -26.79
N ASP A 65 -26.55 -7.56 -27.05
CA ASP A 65 -27.22 -7.89 -28.31
C ASP A 65 -27.36 -6.68 -29.25
N GLY A 66 -26.66 -5.58 -28.93
CA GLY A 66 -26.71 -4.31 -29.65
C GLY A 66 -27.68 -3.29 -29.07
N HIS A 67 -28.47 -3.69 -28.06
CA HIS A 67 -29.31 -2.77 -27.30
C HIS A 67 -29.33 -3.12 -25.81
N THR A 68 -29.54 -4.39 -25.47
CA THR A 68 -29.58 -4.88 -24.10
C THR A 68 -28.21 -5.36 -23.68
N CYS A 69 -27.74 -4.85 -22.55
CA CYS A 69 -26.50 -5.27 -21.91
C CYS A 69 -26.80 -6.09 -20.67
N LYS A 70 -26.13 -7.23 -20.51
CA LYS A 70 -26.20 -8.05 -19.29
C LYS A 70 -24.85 -8.64 -18.99
N GLY A 71 -24.57 -8.89 -17.72
CA GLY A 71 -23.30 -9.49 -17.37
C GLY A 71 -23.06 -9.67 -15.90
N TYR A 72 -21.80 -9.97 -15.62
CA TYR A 72 -21.31 -10.18 -14.28
C TYR A 72 -19.99 -9.46 -14.10
N TYR A 73 -19.70 -9.03 -12.87
CA TYR A 73 -18.35 -8.61 -12.51
C TYR A 73 -17.99 -9.02 -11.08
N LYS A 74 -16.71 -9.06 -10.78
CA LYS A 74 -16.17 -9.24 -9.43
C LYS A 74 -14.95 -8.36 -9.21
N ALA A 75 -14.68 -8.07 -7.94
CA ALA A 75 -13.39 -7.52 -7.56
C ALA A 75 -12.34 -8.64 -7.55
N THR A 76 -11.10 -8.36 -7.94
CA THR A 76 -10.02 -9.36 -7.94
C THR A 76 -9.64 -9.83 -6.54
N SER A 77 -9.96 -9.03 -5.53
CA SER A 77 -9.70 -9.31 -4.11
C SER A 77 -10.77 -10.17 -3.43
N THR A 78 -11.87 -10.51 -4.10
CA THR A 78 -12.96 -11.32 -3.56
C THR A 78 -13.53 -12.29 -4.59
N ASP A 79 -14.23 -13.32 -4.12
CA ASP A 79 -14.97 -14.24 -4.99
C ASP A 79 -16.44 -13.83 -5.15
N GLU A 80 -16.83 -12.66 -4.65
CA GLU A 80 -18.21 -12.14 -4.75
C GLU A 80 -18.49 -11.68 -6.19
N ILE A 81 -19.51 -12.25 -6.82
CA ILE A 81 -19.94 -11.94 -8.18
C ILE A 81 -21.22 -11.12 -8.12
N TYR A 82 -21.27 -10.07 -8.94
CA TYR A 82 -22.39 -9.15 -9.03
C TYR A 82 -23.00 -9.20 -10.43
N TYR A 83 -24.33 -9.32 -10.48
CA TYR A 83 -25.11 -9.27 -11.72
C TYR A 83 -25.45 -7.83 -12.08
N PHE A 84 -25.47 -7.54 -13.39
CA PHE A 84 -26.01 -6.30 -13.90
C PHE A 84 -26.79 -6.50 -15.20
N GLU A 85 -27.73 -5.58 -15.45
CA GLU A 85 -28.44 -5.45 -16.72
C GLU A 85 -28.77 -3.99 -17.02
N GLY A 86 -28.94 -3.68 -18.30
CA GLY A 86 -29.34 -2.35 -18.75
C GLY A 86 -29.21 -2.21 -20.26
N THR A 87 -28.87 -1.02 -20.71
CA THR A 87 -28.87 -0.67 -22.13
C THR A 87 -27.54 -0.09 -22.60
N ASP A 88 -27.26 -0.28 -23.87
CA ASP A 88 -26.26 0.45 -24.66
C ASP A 88 -27.00 1.24 -25.74
N ASP A 89 -26.95 2.56 -25.63
CA ASP A 89 -27.56 3.50 -26.57
C ASP A 89 -26.49 4.43 -27.13
N GLU A 90 -26.11 4.22 -28.39
CA GLU A 90 -25.04 4.96 -29.06
C GLU A 90 -23.73 5.01 -28.25
N SER A 91 -23.26 3.85 -27.79
CA SER A 91 -22.07 3.70 -26.95
C SER A 91 -22.19 4.32 -25.56
N LYS A 92 -23.38 4.79 -25.14
CA LYS A 92 -23.65 5.19 -23.76
C LYS A 92 -24.29 4.02 -23.03
N ILE A 93 -23.56 3.50 -22.07
CA ILE A 93 -24.01 2.39 -21.26
C ILE A 93 -24.65 2.91 -19.98
N THR A 94 -25.83 2.37 -19.66
CA THR A 94 -26.49 2.51 -18.35
C THR A 94 -26.85 1.12 -17.86
N LEU A 95 -26.14 0.63 -16.84
CA LEU A 95 -26.38 -0.67 -16.22
C LEU A 95 -26.89 -0.46 -14.80
N THR A 96 -27.84 -1.29 -14.40
CA THR A 96 -28.27 -1.45 -13.02
C THR A 96 -27.60 -2.69 -12.46
N GLU A 97 -27.03 -2.56 -11.29
CA GLU A 97 -26.44 -3.67 -10.54
C GLU A 97 -27.44 -4.23 -9.54
N PHE A 98 -27.45 -5.55 -9.42
CA PHE A 98 -28.40 -6.28 -8.59
C PHE A 98 -27.69 -7.20 -7.61
N LYS A 99 -28.37 -7.43 -6.50
CA LYS A 99 -28.05 -8.49 -5.54
C LYS A 99 -28.74 -9.81 -5.94
N ASP A 100 -28.39 -10.91 -5.29
CA ASP A 100 -28.94 -12.25 -5.55
C ASP A 100 -30.48 -12.33 -5.47
N ASP A 101 -31.11 -11.43 -4.73
CA ASP A 101 -32.57 -11.31 -4.58
C ASP A 101 -33.24 -10.43 -5.65
N GLY A 102 -32.47 -9.94 -6.63
CA GLY A 102 -32.96 -9.06 -7.69
C GLY A 102 -33.19 -7.61 -7.24
N ILE A 103 -32.71 -7.22 -6.06
CA ILE A 103 -32.84 -5.83 -5.60
C ILE A 103 -31.74 -4.96 -6.27
N PRO A 104 -32.11 -3.83 -6.91
CA PRO A 104 -31.15 -2.86 -7.40
C PRO A 104 -30.36 -2.22 -6.26
N ILE A 105 -29.03 -2.24 -6.37
CA ILE A 105 -28.08 -1.76 -5.34
C ILE A 105 -27.11 -0.70 -5.86
N GLY A 106 -26.95 -0.57 -7.18
CA GLY A 106 -26.06 0.41 -7.79
C GLY A 106 -26.31 0.59 -9.28
N PHE A 107 -25.58 1.53 -9.88
CA PHE A 107 -25.64 1.86 -11.29
C PHE A 107 -24.25 2.05 -11.85
N ILE A 108 -24.02 1.58 -13.08
CA ILE A 108 -22.84 1.90 -13.88
C ILE A 108 -23.31 2.77 -15.04
N VAL A 109 -22.75 3.97 -15.16
CA VAL A 109 -23.06 4.89 -16.25
C VAL A 109 -21.77 5.33 -16.90
N GLY A 110 -21.66 5.20 -18.23
CA GLY A 110 -20.41 5.50 -18.92
C GLY A 110 -20.51 5.35 -20.42
N SER A 111 -19.35 5.23 -21.06
CA SER A 111 -19.21 4.98 -22.49
C SER A 111 -18.53 3.66 -22.76
N TYR A 112 -18.98 2.95 -23.79
CA TYR A 112 -18.41 1.69 -24.25
C TYR A 112 -18.25 1.67 -25.76
N ASP A 113 -17.01 1.51 -26.22
CA ASP A 113 -16.66 1.49 -27.65
C ASP A 113 -16.37 0.07 -28.20
N GLY A 114 -16.68 -0.97 -27.41
CA GLY A 114 -16.33 -2.36 -27.73
C GLY A 114 -14.96 -2.79 -27.20
N GLN A 115 -14.07 -1.85 -26.90
CA GLN A 115 -12.71 -2.11 -26.39
C GLN A 115 -12.54 -1.63 -24.95
N ARG A 116 -13.15 -0.51 -24.58
CA ARG A 116 -12.98 0.13 -23.27
C ARG A 116 -14.32 0.57 -22.71
N LEU A 117 -14.57 0.23 -21.45
CA LEU A 117 -15.68 0.76 -20.66
C LEU A 117 -15.13 1.77 -19.67
N SER A 118 -15.44 3.04 -19.87
CA SER A 118 -15.06 4.14 -18.97
C SER A 118 -16.30 4.84 -18.44
N GLY A 119 -16.37 5.08 -17.15
CA GLY A 119 -17.55 5.72 -16.56
C GLY A 119 -17.49 5.83 -15.06
N LEU A 120 -18.67 5.78 -14.44
CA LEU A 120 -18.86 5.89 -13.01
C LEU A 120 -19.72 4.74 -12.52
N TRP A 121 -19.28 4.09 -11.45
CA TRP A 121 -20.17 3.34 -10.59
C TRP A 121 -20.78 4.27 -9.54
N ARG A 122 -22.06 4.07 -9.21
CA ARG A 122 -22.76 4.80 -8.16
C ARG A 122 -23.62 3.87 -7.33
N ASP A 123 -23.71 4.11 -6.03
CA ASP A 123 -24.67 3.39 -5.20
C ASP A 123 -26.11 3.81 -5.53
N LYS A 124 -27.09 3.02 -5.11
CA LYS A 124 -28.52 3.30 -5.33
C LYS A 124 -28.94 4.70 -4.87
N LEU A 125 -28.36 5.18 -3.76
CA LEU A 125 -28.67 6.49 -3.18
C LEU A 125 -27.85 7.63 -3.79
N LYS A 126 -26.91 7.33 -4.71
CA LYS A 126 -25.96 8.28 -5.31
C LYS A 126 -25.12 9.04 -4.28
N SER A 127 -24.94 8.45 -3.09
CA SER A 127 -24.10 8.96 -2.01
C SER A 127 -22.63 8.59 -2.19
N ASN A 128 -22.36 7.48 -2.87
CA ASN A 128 -21.03 7.00 -3.20
C ASN A 128 -20.90 6.94 -4.73
N THR A 129 -19.79 7.46 -5.24
CA THR A 129 -19.45 7.42 -6.67
C THR A 129 -17.99 7.04 -6.81
N MET A 130 -17.67 6.16 -7.75
CA MET A 130 -16.30 5.74 -8.05
C MET A 130 -16.08 5.70 -9.55
N ASN A 131 -14.87 6.07 -9.98
CA ASN A 131 -14.50 5.98 -11.39
C ASN A 131 -14.38 4.51 -11.80
N LEU A 132 -14.91 4.16 -12.96
CA LEU A 132 -14.78 2.83 -13.54
C LEU A 132 -13.97 2.94 -14.81
N ASP A 133 -12.93 2.12 -14.94
CA ASP A 133 -12.11 2.08 -16.14
C ASP A 133 -11.65 0.66 -16.44
N LEU A 134 -12.21 0.06 -17.49
CA LEU A 134 -11.97 -1.32 -17.90
C LEU A 134 -11.62 -1.37 -19.39
N HIS A 135 -10.74 -2.29 -19.77
CA HIS A 135 -10.34 -2.54 -21.15
C HIS A 135 -10.50 -4.01 -21.51
N TYR A 136 -10.64 -4.28 -22.80
CA TYR A 136 -10.81 -5.61 -23.35
C TYR A 136 -9.59 -6.49 -23.10
N VAL A 137 -9.85 -7.75 -22.76
CA VAL A 137 -8.85 -8.81 -22.64
C VAL A 137 -9.34 -10.09 -23.30
N ASP A 138 -8.43 -10.89 -23.86
CA ASP A 138 -8.78 -12.22 -24.40
C ASP A 138 -9.05 -13.24 -23.28
N LYS A 139 -8.38 -13.05 -22.13
CA LYS A 139 -8.50 -13.83 -20.90
C LYS A 139 -8.16 -12.93 -19.73
N PHE A 140 -8.80 -13.15 -18.59
CA PHE A 140 -8.46 -12.42 -17.37
C PHE A 140 -7.04 -12.73 -16.92
N SER A 141 -6.32 -11.69 -16.50
CA SER A 141 -5.01 -11.85 -15.89
C SER A 141 -5.15 -12.38 -14.44
N VAL A 142 -4.19 -13.19 -14.02
CA VAL A 142 -4.05 -13.61 -12.62
C VAL A 142 -2.59 -13.42 -12.22
N PRO A 143 -2.29 -12.66 -11.16
CA PRO A 143 -3.08 -11.61 -10.51
C PRO A 143 -2.96 -10.26 -11.24
N MET A 144 -3.99 -9.40 -11.18
CA MET A 144 -3.82 -7.99 -11.56
C MET A 144 -2.73 -7.38 -10.65
N THR A 145 -1.74 -6.72 -11.23
CA THR A 145 -0.74 -5.98 -10.47
C THR A 145 -1.45 -4.88 -9.68
N ASN A 146 -1.30 -4.89 -8.36
CA ASN A 146 -1.91 -3.91 -7.45
C ASN A 146 -1.49 -2.50 -7.90
N ASN A 147 -2.46 -1.67 -8.29
CA ASN A 147 -2.23 -0.31 -8.81
C ASN A 147 -2.04 0.74 -7.71
N CYS A 148 -1.91 0.35 -6.43
CA CYS A 148 -1.70 1.33 -5.37
C CYS A 148 -0.25 1.83 -5.41
N THR A 149 -0.05 2.84 -6.28
CA THR A 149 1.11 3.73 -6.40
C THR A 149 2.46 3.06 -6.66
N ASP A 150 3.32 3.78 -7.38
CA ASP A 150 4.71 3.35 -7.62
C ASP A 150 5.40 3.05 -6.28
N PRO A 151 6.21 1.98 -6.20
CA PRO A 151 6.78 1.55 -4.94
C PRO A 151 7.79 2.60 -4.48
N ASP A 152 7.38 3.38 -3.48
CA ASP A 152 8.32 4.15 -2.69
C ASP A 152 9.44 3.23 -2.23
N LYS A 153 10.68 3.68 -2.38
CA LYS A 153 11.86 2.97 -1.92
C LYS A 153 12.65 3.89 -1.02
N ILE A 154 12.99 3.41 0.16
CA ILE A 154 13.89 4.10 1.08
C ILE A 154 15.15 3.25 1.19
N MET A 155 16.30 3.84 0.92
CA MET A 155 17.59 3.16 1.01
C MET A 155 18.46 3.85 2.03
N TYR A 156 19.10 3.06 2.88
CA TYR A 156 20.06 3.53 3.86
C TYR A 156 21.45 3.04 3.49
N TYR A 157 22.38 3.98 3.36
CA TYR A 157 23.79 3.72 3.09
C TYR A 157 24.61 4.23 4.26
N SER A 158 25.67 3.50 4.58
CA SER A 158 26.72 4.00 5.45
C SER A 158 28.09 3.58 4.97
N GLY A 159 29.06 4.46 5.21
CA GLY A 159 30.43 4.24 4.80
C GLY A 159 31.38 5.23 5.46
N LYS A 160 32.66 5.11 5.10
CA LYS A 160 33.70 6.04 5.52
C LYS A 160 34.15 6.87 4.32
N LEU A 161 34.17 8.19 4.50
CA LEU A 161 34.75 9.13 3.55
C LEU A 161 35.84 9.92 4.26
N HIS A 162 37.08 9.81 3.79
CA HIS A 162 38.26 10.42 4.43
C HIS A 162 38.31 10.20 5.96
N GLY A 163 38.02 8.97 6.40
CA GLY A 163 38.03 8.57 7.81
C GLY A 163 36.79 8.98 8.63
N GLN A 164 35.87 9.76 8.07
CA GLN A 164 34.61 10.11 8.73
C GLN A 164 33.48 9.16 8.34
N ASN A 165 32.70 8.72 9.33
CA ASN A 165 31.49 7.95 9.07
C ASN A 165 30.42 8.88 8.50
N ILE A 166 29.85 8.51 7.36
CA ILE A 166 28.75 9.21 6.70
C ILE A 166 27.60 8.24 6.54
N THR A 167 26.37 8.74 6.74
CA THR A 167 25.16 7.98 6.45
C THR A 167 24.28 8.77 5.49
N VAL A 168 23.66 8.07 4.55
CA VAL A 168 22.78 8.65 3.53
C VAL A 168 21.47 7.89 3.54
N GLN A 169 20.35 8.60 3.63
CA GLN A 169 19.02 8.06 3.39
C GLN A 169 18.53 8.60 2.04
N LEU A 170 18.16 7.72 1.12
CA LEU A 170 17.61 8.07 -0.19
C LEU A 170 16.13 7.65 -0.22
N TYR A 171 15.25 8.59 -0.49
CA TYR A 171 13.82 8.43 -0.71
C TYR A 171 13.55 8.51 -2.22
N GLN A 172 13.04 7.44 -2.80
CA GLN A 172 12.68 7.38 -4.21
C GLN A 172 11.16 7.26 -4.31
N HIS A 173 10.55 8.20 -5.04
CA HIS A 173 9.13 8.26 -5.35
C HIS A 173 8.98 8.31 -6.87
N ASP A 174 8.60 7.18 -7.49
CA ASP A 174 8.63 6.99 -8.95
C ASP A 174 10.02 7.34 -9.54
N LYS A 175 10.10 8.35 -10.43
CA LYS A 175 11.34 8.85 -11.05
C LYS A 175 12.00 9.97 -10.24
N LEU A 176 11.34 10.45 -9.19
CA LEU A 176 11.85 11.50 -8.32
C LEU A 176 12.65 10.87 -7.18
N SER A 177 13.75 11.51 -6.81
CA SER A 177 14.60 11.08 -5.71
C SER A 177 14.89 12.27 -4.79
N GLU A 178 14.54 12.13 -3.52
CA GLU A 178 14.90 13.02 -2.41
C GLU A 178 15.90 12.29 -1.52
N PHE A 179 16.80 12.98 -0.84
CA PHE A 179 17.77 12.35 0.04
C PHE A 179 18.01 13.21 1.29
N VAL A 180 18.35 12.52 2.38
CA VAL A 180 18.73 13.10 3.65
C VAL A 180 20.11 12.57 4.00
N MET A 181 21.12 13.45 4.00
CA MET A 181 22.48 13.11 4.39
C MET A 181 22.76 13.58 5.81
N LYS A 182 23.35 12.70 6.64
CA LYS A 182 23.72 13.01 8.02
C LYS A 182 25.19 12.68 8.26
N SER A 183 25.94 13.65 8.78
CA SER A 183 27.27 13.45 9.37
C SER A 183 27.52 14.53 10.42
N LYS A 184 28.35 14.21 11.44
CA LYS A 184 28.65 15.12 12.56
C LYS A 184 29.29 16.45 12.10
N ASN A 185 29.89 16.50 10.92
CA ASN A 185 30.62 17.67 10.41
C ASN A 185 30.19 18.10 9.00
N LEU A 186 29.02 17.68 8.51
CA LEU A 186 28.56 18.08 7.18
C LEU A 186 27.81 19.40 7.23
N ASN A 187 28.38 20.43 6.58
CA ASN A 187 27.64 21.62 6.18
C ASN A 187 27.38 21.52 4.69
N ILE A 188 26.13 21.21 4.32
CA ILE A 188 25.70 21.19 2.92
C ILE A 188 25.68 22.64 2.44
N LYS A 189 26.55 22.99 1.48
CA LYS A 189 26.63 24.35 0.94
C LYS A 189 25.58 24.58 -0.14
N GLU A 190 25.37 23.59 -0.99
CA GLU A 190 24.49 23.71 -2.16
C GLU A 190 24.04 22.33 -2.64
N ALA A 191 22.81 22.27 -3.14
CA ALA A 191 22.20 21.12 -3.80
C ALA A 191 21.75 21.56 -5.19
N THR A 192 22.44 21.12 -6.24
CA THR A 192 22.02 21.43 -7.62
C THR A 192 21.46 20.18 -8.29
N PRO A 193 20.18 20.18 -8.68
CA PRO A 193 19.64 19.12 -9.51
C PRO A 193 20.30 19.20 -10.90
N PHE A 194 20.88 18.10 -11.37
CA PHE A 194 21.41 18.04 -12.72
C PHE A 194 20.26 17.84 -13.71
N GLN A 195 20.17 18.67 -14.76
CA GLN A 195 19.09 18.56 -15.75
C GLN A 195 19.07 17.17 -16.38
N ASN A 196 17.92 16.49 -16.31
CA ASN A 196 17.62 15.21 -16.96
C ASN A 196 18.49 14.00 -16.57
N SER A 197 19.23 14.05 -15.45
CA SER A 197 19.87 12.86 -14.90
C SER A 197 19.70 12.80 -13.40
N LEU A 198 19.51 11.58 -12.89
CA LEU A 198 19.52 11.13 -11.50
C LEU A 198 20.88 11.36 -10.80
N ARG A 199 21.61 12.40 -11.22
CA ARG A 199 22.88 12.84 -10.68
C ARG A 199 22.69 14.08 -9.85
N LEU A 200 23.08 14.01 -8.58
CA LEU A 200 23.02 15.15 -7.67
C LEU A 200 24.44 15.51 -7.24
N ASN A 201 24.79 16.80 -7.36
CA ASN A 201 26.07 17.30 -6.90
C ASN A 201 25.89 18.03 -5.57
N TYR A 202 26.56 17.53 -4.53
CA TYR A 202 26.65 18.16 -3.22
C TYR A 202 28.04 18.69 -3.00
N THR A 203 28.13 20.00 -2.77
CA THR A 203 29.36 20.56 -2.22
C THR A 203 29.19 20.65 -0.71
N PHE A 204 30.04 19.96 0.04
CA PHE A 204 30.11 20.10 1.50
C PHE A 204 31.54 20.28 1.94
N ASN A 205 31.70 20.96 3.07
CA ASN A 205 33.00 21.14 3.67
C ASN A 205 33.28 19.99 4.65
N LEU A 206 34.37 19.25 4.43
CA LEU A 206 34.86 18.24 5.35
C LEU A 206 36.28 18.65 5.77
N ASN A 207 36.45 19.00 7.05
CA ASN A 207 37.75 19.44 7.60
C ASN A 207 38.40 20.61 6.80
N GLY A 208 37.60 21.57 6.32
CA GLY A 208 38.10 22.71 5.56
C GLY A 208 38.23 22.48 4.05
N GLN A 209 38.08 21.25 3.57
CA GLN A 209 38.09 20.93 2.14
C GLN A 209 36.68 20.84 1.57
N ASP A 210 36.47 21.46 0.41
CA ASP A 210 35.22 21.33 -0.32
C ASP A 210 35.23 20.03 -1.11
N ILE A 211 34.32 19.14 -0.74
CA ILE A 211 34.09 17.86 -1.41
C ILE A 211 32.84 18.02 -2.25
N VAL A 212 32.97 17.75 -3.55
CA VAL A 212 31.84 17.63 -4.47
C VAL A 212 31.47 16.17 -4.58
N MET A 213 30.42 15.75 -3.87
CA MET A 213 29.83 14.42 -4.04
C MET A 213 28.86 14.46 -5.20
N SER A 214 29.21 13.77 -6.28
CA SER A 214 28.26 13.40 -7.34
C SER A 214 27.64 12.06 -6.98
N LEU A 215 26.34 12.06 -6.73
CA LEU A 215 25.55 10.86 -6.51
C LEU A 215 24.91 10.43 -7.82
N ASP A 216 25.26 9.25 -8.34
CA ASP A 216 24.53 8.63 -9.46
C ASP A 216 23.50 7.62 -8.93
N THR A 217 22.19 7.91 -9.09
CA THR A 217 21.11 6.99 -8.67
C THR A 217 20.56 6.14 -9.82
N THR A 218 21.20 6.13 -11.00
CA THR A 218 20.74 5.34 -12.16
C THR A 218 20.89 3.83 -11.95
N GLU A 219 21.89 3.40 -11.17
CA GLU A 219 21.99 2.03 -10.67
C GLU A 219 21.29 1.96 -9.30
N ASN A 220 19.97 1.72 -9.30
CA ASN A 220 19.04 1.74 -8.16
C ASN A 220 19.47 0.95 -6.88
N ASP A 221 20.63 0.28 -6.87
CA ASP A 221 21.16 -0.51 -5.75
C ASP A 221 22.59 -0.11 -5.34
N LYS A 222 23.16 0.96 -5.91
CA LYS A 222 24.49 1.46 -5.55
C LYS A 222 24.49 2.98 -5.46
N LEU A 223 25.19 3.49 -4.45
CA LEU A 223 25.48 4.89 -4.25
C LEU A 223 26.93 5.14 -4.67
N GLN A 224 27.13 5.78 -5.82
CA GLN A 224 28.46 6.26 -6.19
C GLN A 224 28.69 7.65 -5.61
N ILE A 225 29.87 7.86 -5.02
CA ILE A 225 30.33 9.13 -4.46
C ILE A 225 31.66 9.41 -5.10
N THR A 226 31.71 10.44 -5.94
CA THR A 226 32.99 10.94 -6.46
C THR A 226 33.49 12.03 -5.53
N SER A 227 34.79 12.04 -5.22
CA SER A 227 35.56 13.14 -4.61
C SER A 227 36.72 13.43 -5.55
N ALA A 228 37.36 14.60 -5.47
CA ALA A 228 38.27 15.14 -6.49
C ALA A 228 39.28 14.13 -7.11
N ASN A 229 39.73 13.11 -6.37
CA ASN A 229 40.59 12.04 -6.86
C ASN A 229 40.09 10.61 -6.57
N ASP A 230 38.95 10.44 -5.91
CA ASP A 230 38.49 9.15 -5.38
C ASP A 230 37.06 8.85 -5.81
N ILE A 231 36.76 7.59 -6.13
CA ILE A 231 35.39 7.11 -6.36
C ILE A 231 35.09 6.06 -5.29
N PHE A 232 34.07 6.34 -4.49
CA PHE A 232 33.53 5.41 -3.50
C PHE A 232 32.21 4.85 -4.04
N THR A 233 31.99 3.55 -3.88
CA THR A 233 30.73 2.90 -4.21
C THR A 233 30.20 2.21 -2.97
N TRP A 234 29.01 2.60 -2.52
CA TRP A 234 28.34 1.97 -1.38
C TRP A 234 27.13 1.18 -1.85
N SER A 235 26.94 0.01 -1.27
CA SER A 235 25.67 -0.72 -1.36
C SER A 235 24.78 -0.32 -0.18
N PRO A 236 23.44 -0.34 -0.34
CA PRO A 236 22.55 -0.07 0.78
C PRO A 236 22.77 -1.12 1.86
N GLU A 237 22.94 -0.70 3.11
CA GLU A 237 22.97 -1.63 4.25
C GLU A 237 21.56 -2.17 4.54
N THR A 238 20.55 -1.34 4.28
CA THR A 238 19.15 -1.73 4.38
C THR A 238 18.29 -0.93 3.41
N SER A 239 17.14 -1.49 3.07
CA SER A 239 16.15 -0.83 2.22
C SER A 239 14.75 -1.18 2.68
N ILE A 240 13.86 -0.19 2.63
CA ILE A 240 12.42 -0.40 2.68
C ILE A 240 11.87 -0.24 1.27
N LYS A 241 11.00 -1.17 0.87
CA LYS A 241 10.10 -1.01 -0.27
C LYS A 241 8.69 -0.92 0.27
N PHE A 242 7.79 -0.32 -0.48
CA PHE A 242 6.37 -0.35 -0.15
C PHE A 242 5.65 -1.40 -0.99
N GLN A 243 4.81 -2.17 -0.32
CA GLN A 243 3.86 -3.09 -0.95
C GLN A 243 2.44 -2.60 -0.71
N CYS A 244 1.54 -2.89 -1.65
CA CYS A 244 0.12 -2.64 -1.45
C CYS A 244 -0.66 -3.93 -1.24
N THR A 245 -1.69 -3.87 -0.41
CA THR A 245 -2.81 -4.80 -0.46
C THR A 245 -4.13 -4.03 -0.48
N GLU A 246 -5.01 -4.42 -1.38
CA GLU A 246 -6.38 -3.93 -1.45
C GLU A 246 -7.40 -5.05 -1.22
N LYS A 247 -8.56 -4.66 -0.70
CA LYS A 247 -9.73 -5.53 -0.60
C LYS A 247 -10.97 -4.71 -0.89
N LEU A 248 -11.89 -5.28 -1.66
CA LEU A 248 -13.20 -4.69 -1.93
C LEU A 248 -14.28 -5.77 -1.85
N ASP A 249 -15.06 -5.76 -0.77
CA ASP A 249 -16.28 -6.58 -0.62
C ASP A 249 -17.54 -5.72 -0.73
N PHE A 250 -18.72 -6.32 -0.57
CA PHE A 250 -19.99 -5.59 -0.65
C PHE A 250 -20.03 -4.30 0.19
N SER A 251 -19.53 -4.35 1.42
CA SER A 251 -19.74 -3.30 2.43
C SER A 251 -18.51 -2.47 2.73
N THR A 252 -17.33 -3.07 2.57
CA THR A 252 -16.03 -2.51 2.89
C THR A 252 -15.12 -2.49 1.68
N GLY A 253 -14.34 -1.44 1.59
CA GLY A 253 -13.11 -1.44 0.83
C GLY A 253 -11.96 -0.99 1.71
N TYR A 254 -10.78 -1.53 1.51
CA TYR A 254 -9.57 -0.89 1.99
C TYR A 254 -8.44 -0.98 0.97
N LYS A 255 -7.57 0.02 1.00
CA LYS A 255 -6.24 -0.04 0.39
C LYS A 255 -5.22 0.19 1.48
N MET A 256 -4.11 -0.53 1.41
CA MET A 256 -3.07 -0.49 2.43
C MET A 256 -1.69 -0.52 1.78
N ALA A 257 -0.94 0.57 1.91
CA ALA A 257 0.45 0.67 1.48
C ALA A 257 1.36 0.51 2.70
N PHE A 258 2.06 -0.64 2.80
CA PHE A 258 2.85 -1.01 3.95
C PHE A 258 4.34 -1.20 3.60
N PRO A 259 5.26 -0.89 4.53
CA PRO A 259 6.67 -1.01 4.28
C PRO A 259 7.10 -2.47 4.47
N THR A 260 8.03 -2.93 3.63
CA THR A 260 8.70 -4.23 3.73
C THR A 260 10.21 -4.03 3.70
N MET A 261 10.92 -4.78 4.53
CA MET A 261 12.39 -4.84 4.54
C MET A 261 12.91 -6.13 3.91
N GLY A 262 12.02 -7.01 3.45
CA GLY A 262 12.37 -8.40 3.14
C GLY A 262 12.69 -9.24 4.38
N GLU A 263 12.41 -8.72 5.58
CA GLU A 263 12.59 -9.42 6.86
C GLU A 263 11.21 -9.90 7.35
N LYS A 264 11.08 -11.23 7.49
CA LYS A 264 9.79 -11.88 7.72
C LYS A 264 9.07 -11.39 8.99
N ASN A 265 9.80 -11.13 10.07
CA ASN A 265 9.19 -10.75 11.35
C ASN A 265 8.68 -9.30 11.32
N PHE A 266 9.48 -8.35 10.81
CA PHE A 266 9.06 -6.98 10.59
C PHE A 266 7.87 -6.91 9.63
N ASP A 267 7.99 -7.55 8.46
CA ASP A 267 6.95 -7.51 7.42
C ASP A 267 5.61 -8.07 7.93
N ALA A 268 5.65 -9.20 8.65
CA ALA A 268 4.45 -9.77 9.26
C ALA A 268 3.88 -8.89 10.38
N TRP A 269 4.73 -8.32 11.23
CA TRP A 269 4.32 -7.47 12.33
C TRP A 269 3.69 -6.18 11.83
N ILE A 270 4.33 -5.46 10.90
CA ILE A 270 3.81 -4.18 10.40
C ILE A 270 2.51 -4.38 9.63
N LEU A 271 2.41 -5.43 8.81
CA LEU A 271 1.18 -5.78 8.11
C LEU A 271 0.05 -6.10 9.10
N SER A 272 0.33 -6.87 10.15
CA SER A 272 -0.65 -7.15 11.21
C SER A 272 -1.09 -5.86 11.91
N LYS A 273 -0.15 -4.94 12.17
CA LYS A 273 -0.42 -3.68 12.83
C LYS A 273 -1.32 -2.78 11.97
N MET A 274 -0.99 -2.63 10.70
CA MET A 274 -1.77 -1.85 9.74
C MET A 274 -3.16 -2.46 9.53
N LYS A 275 -3.28 -3.79 9.46
CA LYS A 275 -4.58 -4.48 9.44
C LYS A 275 -5.43 -4.20 10.66
N SER A 276 -4.83 -4.07 11.85
CA SER A 276 -5.58 -3.74 13.07
C SER A 276 -6.17 -2.32 13.04
N MET A 277 -5.62 -1.42 12.22
CA MET A 277 -6.15 -0.06 12.04
C MET A 277 -7.31 0.01 11.04
N VAL A 278 -7.50 -1.03 10.22
CA VAL A 278 -8.70 -1.18 9.41
C VAL A 278 -9.87 -1.51 10.35
N LYS A 279 -10.76 -0.53 10.56
CA LYS A 279 -11.93 -0.69 11.42
C LYS A 279 -12.88 -1.73 10.83
N SER A 280 -12.83 -2.96 11.35
CA SER A 280 -13.75 -4.03 10.96
C SER A 280 -15.20 -3.59 11.18
N ILE A 281 -16.07 -3.84 10.20
CA ILE A 281 -17.51 -3.80 10.44
C ILE A 281 -17.90 -5.12 11.12
N ASP A 282 -18.73 -5.03 12.15
CA ASP A 282 -19.49 -6.19 12.63
C ASP A 282 -20.26 -6.81 11.43
N PRO A 283 -20.07 -8.09 11.12
CA PRO A 283 -20.81 -8.78 10.07
C PRO A 283 -22.34 -8.59 10.17
N ASN A 284 -22.87 -8.41 11.38
CA ASN A 284 -24.29 -8.18 11.64
C ASN A 284 -24.75 -6.74 11.30
N GLN A 285 -23.82 -5.80 11.15
CA GLN A 285 -24.08 -4.42 10.74
C GLN A 285 -23.87 -4.18 9.24
N LYS A 286 -23.62 -5.23 8.45
CA LYS A 286 -23.59 -5.13 7.00
C LYS A 286 -24.95 -4.62 6.53
N SER A 287 -24.99 -3.35 6.13
CA SER A 287 -26.17 -2.75 5.51
C SER A 287 -26.52 -3.59 4.29
N LYS A 288 -27.78 -4.02 4.16
CA LYS A 288 -28.21 -4.83 3.03
C LYS A 288 -28.25 -4.04 1.71
N ASP A 289 -28.28 -2.71 1.80
CA ASP A 289 -28.67 -1.81 0.71
C ASP A 289 -27.60 -0.77 0.36
N LYS A 290 -26.50 -0.69 1.13
CA LYS A 290 -25.42 0.29 0.89
C LYS A 290 -24.12 -0.42 0.56
N ARG A 291 -23.71 -0.28 -0.70
CA ARG A 291 -22.45 -0.79 -1.20
C ARG A 291 -21.30 0.16 -0.88
N TRP A 292 -20.16 -0.41 -0.50
CA TRP A 292 -18.91 0.30 -0.14
C TRP A 292 -19.11 1.46 0.82
N LYS A 293 -19.94 1.24 1.83
CA LYS A 293 -20.25 2.25 2.84
C LYS A 293 -19.01 2.67 3.63
N TYR A 294 -18.04 1.76 3.77
CA TYR A 294 -16.86 1.97 4.60
C TYR A 294 -15.62 1.74 3.75
N LEU A 295 -14.91 2.83 3.48
CA LEU A 295 -13.65 2.81 2.76
C LEU A 295 -12.55 3.21 3.72
N SER A 296 -11.47 2.45 3.74
CA SER A 296 -10.30 2.76 4.54
C SER A 296 -9.05 2.89 3.68
N ASP A 297 -8.27 3.93 3.93
CA ASP A 297 -6.93 4.10 3.38
C ASP A 297 -5.94 4.00 4.52
N VAL A 298 -4.97 3.08 4.41
CA VAL A 298 -3.97 2.83 5.45
C VAL A 298 -2.58 2.95 4.82
N TRP A 299 -1.77 3.86 5.32
CA TRP A 299 -0.41 4.07 4.82
C TRP A 299 0.56 4.24 5.98
N SER A 300 1.85 4.23 5.68
CA SER A 300 2.88 4.52 6.68
C SER A 300 3.91 5.50 6.16
N GLU A 301 4.45 6.30 7.07
CA GLU A 301 5.59 7.17 6.83
C GLU A 301 6.77 6.67 7.65
N ILE A 302 7.93 6.52 7.02
CA ILE A 302 9.17 6.14 7.70
C ILE A 302 9.95 7.39 8.07
N HIS A 303 10.14 7.60 9.37
CA HIS A 303 10.89 8.73 9.90
C HIS A 303 12.37 8.40 10.11
N TYR A 304 12.68 7.13 10.36
CA TYR A 304 14.04 6.67 10.58
C TYR A 304 14.20 5.22 10.14
N ILE A 305 15.36 4.94 9.56
CA ILE A 305 15.82 3.59 9.22
C ILE A 305 17.34 3.53 9.35
N ASP A 306 17.81 2.48 10.01
CA ASP A 306 19.16 1.94 9.86
C ASP A 306 19.07 0.39 9.86
N LYS A 307 20.23 -0.30 9.89
CA LYS A 307 20.27 -1.76 9.91
C LYS A 307 19.66 -2.42 11.16
N ASN A 308 19.48 -1.67 12.25
CA ASN A 308 19.05 -2.19 13.55
C ASN A 308 17.64 -1.73 13.91
N LEU A 309 17.17 -0.61 13.36
CA LEU A 309 16.00 0.10 13.84
C LEU A 309 15.22 0.72 12.68
N VAL A 310 13.90 0.57 12.73
CA VAL A 310 12.97 1.32 11.88
C VAL A 310 11.95 2.02 12.74
N SER A 311 11.68 3.29 12.46
CA SER A 311 10.61 4.03 13.13
C SER A 311 9.84 4.90 12.16
N GLY A 312 8.58 5.15 12.51
CA GLY A 312 7.65 5.81 11.63
C GLY A 312 6.29 6.01 12.25
N CYS A 313 5.33 6.33 11.40
CA CYS A 313 3.92 6.44 11.73
C CYS A 313 3.10 5.60 10.76
N ILE A 314 2.05 4.98 11.28
CA ILE A 314 0.97 4.40 10.49
C ILE A 314 -0.20 5.37 10.58
N TYR A 315 -0.83 5.61 9.45
CA TYR A 315 -2.04 6.40 9.34
C TYR A 315 -3.16 5.53 8.81
N ALA A 316 -4.36 5.73 9.34
CA ALA A 316 -5.57 5.16 8.75
C ALA A 316 -6.66 6.22 8.68
N HIS A 317 -7.08 6.51 7.46
CA HIS A 317 -8.25 7.31 7.17
C HIS A 317 -9.43 6.39 6.85
N ASP A 318 -10.61 6.71 7.38
CA ASP A 318 -11.82 5.94 7.19
C ASP A 318 -12.93 6.89 6.75
N SER A 319 -13.77 6.49 5.79
CA SER A 319 -14.85 7.34 5.26
C SER A 319 -15.86 7.82 6.32
N ARG A 320 -15.86 7.27 7.54
CA ARG A 320 -16.64 7.73 8.69
C ARG A 320 -15.98 8.85 9.50
N SER A 321 -14.69 9.08 9.30
CA SER A 321 -13.86 9.99 10.09
C SER A 321 -13.39 11.14 9.21
N ILE A 322 -13.42 12.36 9.76
CA ILE A 322 -12.83 13.52 9.07
C ILE A 322 -11.31 13.40 9.13
N ASP A 323 -10.78 13.13 10.33
CA ASP A 323 -9.33 13.08 10.56
C ASP A 323 -8.81 11.63 10.46
N PRO A 324 -7.59 11.45 9.92
CA PRO A 324 -6.91 10.17 9.97
C PRO A 324 -6.50 9.84 11.40
N SER A 325 -6.66 8.57 11.78
CA SER A 325 -6.01 8.03 12.97
C SER A 325 -4.52 7.85 12.71
N LYS A 326 -3.70 8.06 13.74
CA LYS A 326 -2.24 8.00 13.66
C LYS A 326 -1.69 7.13 14.79
N GLU A 327 -0.79 6.22 14.45
CA GLU A 327 -0.06 5.42 15.44
C GLU A 327 1.44 5.45 15.14
N GLN A 328 2.23 5.83 16.14
CA GLN A 328 3.69 5.84 16.03
C GLN A 328 4.24 4.45 16.29
N PHE A 329 5.33 4.10 15.62
CA PHE A 329 6.03 2.86 15.90
C PHE A 329 7.54 3.01 15.87
N THR A 330 8.21 2.13 16.60
CA THR A 330 9.64 1.89 16.55
C THR A 330 9.84 0.38 16.66
N TYR A 331 10.65 -0.19 15.79
CA TYR A 331 10.88 -1.63 15.69
C TYR A 331 12.37 -1.90 15.66
N ASP A 332 12.84 -2.73 16.59
CA ASP A 332 14.20 -3.24 16.61
C ASP A 332 14.29 -4.48 15.73
N VAL A 333 15.00 -4.33 14.63
CA VAL A 333 15.21 -5.35 13.60
C VAL A 333 15.98 -6.54 14.16
N ASN A 334 16.91 -6.32 15.09
CA ASN A 334 17.75 -7.38 15.65
C ASN A 334 17.01 -8.23 16.69
N SER A 335 16.21 -7.59 17.55
CA SER A 335 15.42 -8.32 18.56
C SER A 335 14.05 -8.79 18.04
N HIS A 336 13.69 -8.40 16.81
CA HIS A 336 12.41 -8.68 16.16
C HIS A 336 11.20 -8.24 16.97
N LYS A 337 11.31 -7.08 17.63
CA LYS A 337 10.28 -6.58 18.54
C LYS A 337 10.00 -5.09 18.35
N PRO A 338 8.72 -4.68 18.49
CA PRO A 338 8.42 -3.27 18.68
C PRO A 338 9.05 -2.79 19.99
N LEU A 339 9.65 -1.61 19.94
CA LEU A 339 10.16 -0.91 21.11
C LEU A 339 9.11 0.08 21.61
N SER A 340 8.79 -0.02 22.90
CA SER A 340 8.10 1.08 23.58
C SER A 340 9.07 2.23 23.81
N ILE A 341 8.53 3.43 24.05
CA ILE A 341 9.35 4.56 24.45
C ILE A 341 10.11 4.24 25.75
N ASP A 342 9.48 3.51 26.69
CA ASP A 342 10.14 3.10 27.94
C ASP A 342 11.36 2.20 27.68
N ALA A 343 11.27 1.30 26.69
CA ALA A 343 12.39 0.44 26.32
C ALA A 343 13.56 1.22 25.71
N LEU A 344 13.29 2.35 25.03
CA LEU A 344 14.32 3.24 24.50
C LEU A 344 15.04 4.04 25.60
N LEU A 345 14.44 4.13 26.79
CA LEU A 345 14.90 5.00 27.88
C LEU A 345 15.44 4.19 29.07
N ASN A 346 16.36 3.25 28.83
CA ASN A 346 17.17 2.56 29.87
C ASN A 346 16.51 2.51 31.26
N ASN A 347 15.36 1.82 31.42
CA ASN A 347 14.67 1.46 32.67
C ASN A 347 14.74 2.42 33.89
N GLY A 348 14.88 3.72 33.71
CA GLY A 348 15.15 4.65 34.81
C GLY A 348 15.27 6.12 34.43
N ILE A 349 15.30 6.44 33.14
CA ILE A 349 15.17 7.81 32.68
C ILE A 349 13.67 8.12 32.57
N GLU A 350 13.15 8.95 33.46
CA GLU A 350 11.81 9.52 33.29
C GLU A 350 11.77 10.34 31.99
N LEU A 351 11.11 9.83 30.94
CA LEU A 351 11.01 10.47 29.62
C LEU A 351 10.66 11.95 29.75
N LYS A 352 9.64 12.25 30.56
CA LYS A 352 9.13 13.61 30.76
C LYS A 352 10.23 14.53 31.31
N LYS A 353 11.01 14.03 32.28
CA LYS A 353 12.11 14.80 32.89
C LYS A 353 13.26 15.01 31.92
N TRP A 354 13.60 13.99 31.14
CA TRP A 354 14.64 14.10 30.11
C TRP A 354 14.22 15.06 28.99
N LEU A 355 13.00 14.94 28.46
CA LEU A 355 12.44 15.84 27.45
C LEU A 355 12.39 17.28 27.96
N ALA A 356 11.92 17.50 29.19
CA ALA A 356 11.92 18.82 29.82
C ALA A 356 13.33 19.42 29.85
N THR A 357 14.33 18.64 30.29
CA THR A 357 15.73 19.06 30.34
C THR A 357 16.29 19.36 28.94
N TYR A 358 15.95 18.53 27.95
CA TYR A 358 16.38 18.71 26.57
C TYR A 358 15.76 19.97 25.94
N ILE A 359 14.45 20.17 26.09
CA ILE A 359 13.74 21.36 25.61
C ILE A 359 14.34 22.61 26.24
N ASP A 360 14.60 22.60 27.55
CA ASP A 360 15.21 23.73 28.23
C ASP A 360 16.60 24.05 27.68
N LYS A 361 17.45 23.04 27.48
CA LYS A 361 18.78 23.21 26.89
C LYS A 361 18.71 23.68 25.44
N TYR A 362 17.77 23.16 24.66
CA TYR A 362 17.55 23.57 23.28
C TYR A 362 17.12 25.05 23.21
N PHE A 363 16.17 25.46 24.05
CA PHE A 363 15.75 26.86 24.17
C PHE A 363 16.89 27.77 24.60
N GLN A 364 17.71 27.38 25.59
CA GLN A 364 18.84 28.20 26.02
C GLN A 364 19.79 28.52 24.86
N ASN A 365 20.08 27.53 24.02
CA ASN A 365 20.98 27.64 22.88
C ASN A 365 20.35 28.21 21.60
N MET A 366 19.04 28.44 21.59
CA MET A 366 18.33 28.98 20.44
C MET A 366 18.67 30.47 20.22
N LYS A 367 18.83 30.88 18.95
CA LYS A 367 19.08 32.29 18.58
C LYS A 367 17.92 33.18 19.02
N ALA A 368 18.22 34.43 19.38
CA ALA A 368 17.24 35.38 19.90
C ALA A 368 16.07 35.66 18.95
N GLU A 369 16.32 35.62 17.64
CA GLU A 369 15.29 35.80 16.60
C GLU A 369 14.31 34.63 16.56
N THR A 370 14.80 33.40 16.68
CA THR A 370 13.96 32.20 16.72
C THR A 370 13.14 32.13 18.00
N LYS A 371 13.67 32.62 19.13
CA LYS A 371 12.94 32.76 20.41
C LYS A 371 11.75 33.72 20.34
N LYS A 372 11.69 34.62 19.34
CA LYS A 372 10.52 35.49 19.12
C LYS A 372 9.36 34.77 18.42
N GLN A 373 9.65 33.69 17.69
CA GLN A 373 8.66 32.92 16.93
C GLN A 373 8.11 31.73 17.73
N PHE A 374 8.87 31.24 18.70
CA PHE A 374 8.50 30.07 19.50
C PHE A 374 8.61 30.37 20.99
N SER A 375 7.57 30.02 21.72
CA SER A 375 7.48 30.07 23.18
C SER A 375 7.63 28.66 23.77
N LYS A 376 8.07 28.55 25.03
CA LYS A 376 8.10 27.25 25.71
C LYS A 376 6.71 26.59 25.77
N SER A 377 5.64 27.38 25.81
CA SER A 377 4.25 26.89 25.79
C SER A 377 3.89 26.15 24.50
N ASP A 378 4.56 26.41 23.39
CA ASP A 378 4.32 25.71 22.12
C ASP A 378 4.76 24.23 22.18
N PHE A 379 5.58 23.88 23.17
CA PHE A 379 6.05 22.53 23.44
C PHE A 379 5.23 21.82 24.53
N LYS A 380 4.14 22.43 25.02
CA LYS A 380 3.30 21.87 26.09
C LYS A 380 2.78 20.46 25.79
N TYR A 381 2.59 20.11 24.52
CA TYR A 381 2.11 18.79 24.09
C TYR A 381 3.16 17.67 24.14
N ILE A 382 4.41 18.01 24.47
CA ILE A 382 5.51 17.05 24.67
C ILE A 382 5.56 16.56 26.14
N TYR A 383 4.79 17.18 27.04
CA TYR A 383 4.77 16.90 28.49
C TYR A 383 3.66 15.96 28.95
#